data_AF-A0A1B6FMZ3-F1
#
_entry.id   AF-A0A1B6FMZ3-F1
#
_cell.length_a   1.000
_cell.length_b   1.000
_cell.length_c   1.000
_cell.angle_alpha   90.00
_cell.angle_beta   90.00
_cell.angle_gamma   90.00
#
_symmetry.space_group_name_H-M   'P 1'
#
loop_
_entity.id
_entity.type
_entity.pdbx_description
1 polymer ?
#
loop_
_entity_poly.entity_id
_entity_poly.type
_entity_poly.pdbx_seq_one_letter_code
_entity_poly.pdbx_strand_id
1 'polypeptide(L)'
;LFGPSRCHMYSVEWQKRGLPHVHILLWLEEKIKPESIDKVIHAEIPDKDTDPVLHDIVQSNMIHGPCGPLNWRSPCMVDGKCSKKYPRPLLKETQTGEDG
;
A
#
# COMPACT_ATOMS: atom_id res chain seq x y z
N LEU A 1 4.71 16.63 -7.60
CA LEU A 1 3.98 15.35 -7.76
C LEU A 1 2.55 15.58 -8.22
N PHE A 2 1.71 16.28 -7.43
CA PHE A 2 0.26 16.41 -7.70
C PHE A 2 -0.17 17.66 -8.49
N GLY A 3 0.74 18.59 -8.80
CA GLY A 3 0.40 19.91 -9.36
C GLY A 3 0.01 20.93 -8.29
N PRO A 4 -0.51 22.11 -8.68
CA PRO A 4 -0.97 23.15 -7.75
C PRO A 4 -2.10 22.66 -6.83
N SER A 5 -2.02 23.03 -5.55
CA SER A 5 -3.02 22.69 -4.52
C SER A 5 -3.63 23.94 -3.90
N ARG A 6 -4.95 23.94 -3.74
CA ARG A 6 -5.70 24.99 -3.02
C ARG A 6 -5.40 24.96 -1.52
N CYS A 7 -5.34 23.76 -0.95
CA CYS A 7 -4.97 23.53 0.44
C CYS A 7 -4.59 22.07 0.67
N HIS A 8 -4.02 21.79 1.84
CA HIS A 8 -3.73 20.44 2.32
C HIS A 8 -3.97 20.36 3.83
N MET A 9 -4.22 19.16 4.31
CA MET A 9 -4.33 18.84 5.73
C MET A 9 -3.67 17.49 5.97
N TYR A 10 -3.01 17.33 7.11
CA TYR A 10 -2.54 16.03 7.53
C TYR A 10 -2.75 15.83 9.03
N SER A 11 -2.98 14.58 9.43
CA SER A 11 -2.94 14.15 10.82
C SER A 11 -2.01 12.95 10.94
N VAL A 12 -1.28 12.89 12.05
CA VAL A 12 -0.48 11.73 12.43
C VAL A 12 -1.16 11.07 13.60
N GLU A 13 -1.49 9.80 13.43
CA GLU A 13 -2.11 8.95 14.43
C GLU A 13 -1.20 7.75 14.70
N TRP A 14 -1.24 7.23 15.92
CA TRP A 14 -0.48 6.03 16.26
C TRP A 14 -1.40 4.82 16.19
N GLN A 15 -1.16 3.93 15.23
CA GLN A 15 -1.89 2.68 15.12
C GLN A 15 -1.57 1.74 16.30
N LYS A 16 -2.44 0.75 16.52
CA LYS A 16 -2.15 -0.34 17.47
C LYS A 16 -0.74 -0.89 17.18
N ARG A 17 0.02 -1.15 18.24
CA ARG A 17 1.46 -1.53 18.19
C ARG A 17 2.44 -0.38 17.91
N GLY A 18 1.99 0.87 18.01
CA GLY A 18 2.88 2.04 18.09
C GLY A 18 3.53 2.40 16.76
N LEU A 19 2.91 2.07 15.63
CA LEU A 19 3.37 2.51 14.32
C LEU A 19 2.70 3.84 13.97
N PRO A 20 3.46 4.85 13.51
CA PRO A 20 2.86 6.09 13.03
C PRO A 20 2.10 5.83 11.73
N HIS A 21 0.90 6.39 11.64
CA HIS A 21 0.04 6.37 10.48
C HIS A 21 -0.36 7.80 10.15
N VAL A 22 -0.24 8.17 8.89
CA VAL A 22 -0.55 9.53 8.44
C VAL A 22 -1.80 9.49 7.56
N HIS A 23 -2.76 10.36 7.88
CA HIS A 23 -3.83 10.71 6.95
C HIS A 23 -3.46 12.03 6.28
N ILE A 24 -3.40 12.06 4.95
CA ILE A 24 -3.07 13.25 4.17
C ILE A 24 -4.26 13.53 3.25
N LEU A 25 -4.81 14.75 3.32
CA LEU A 25 -5.83 15.25 2.40
C LEU A 25 -5.23 16.38 1.56
N LEU A 26 -5.40 16.27 0.24
CA LEU A 26 -4.93 17.24 -0.75
C LEU A 26 -6.12 17.73 -1.56
N TRP A 27 -6.33 19.05 -1.60
CA TRP A 27 -7.30 19.68 -2.49
C TRP A 27 -6.56 20.31 -3.66
N LEU A 28 -6.57 19.62 -4.79
CA LEU A 28 -5.85 20.04 -5.99
C LEU A 28 -6.66 21.09 -6.77
N GLU A 29 -5.97 22.00 -7.45
CA GLU A 29 -6.62 22.93 -8.39
C GLU A 29 -7.20 22.18 -9.59
N GLU A 30 -6.42 21.23 -10.11
CA GLU A 30 -6.81 20.34 -11.20
C GLU A 30 -7.06 18.92 -10.68
N LYS A 31 -8.19 18.33 -11.06
CA LYS A 31 -8.57 16.97 -10.63
C LYS A 31 -7.68 15.93 -11.33
N ILE A 32 -7.18 14.97 -10.57
CA ILE A 32 -6.54 13.77 -11.13
C ILE A 32 -7.60 12.94 -11.86
N LYS A 33 -7.34 12.67 -13.14
CA LYS A 33 -8.23 11.83 -13.97
C LYS A 33 -7.95 10.36 -13.71
N PRO A 34 -8.96 9.46 -13.81
CA PRO A 34 -8.77 8.02 -13.63
C PRO A 34 -7.58 7.45 -14.42
N GLU A 35 -7.45 7.82 -15.69
CA GLU A 35 -6.33 7.42 -16.58
C GLU A 35 -4.94 7.92 -16.15
N SER A 36 -4.85 8.79 -15.14
CA SER A 36 -3.60 9.29 -14.58
C SER A 36 -3.32 8.87 -13.13
N ILE A 37 -4.23 8.11 -12.50
CA ILE A 37 -4.12 7.74 -11.08
C ILE A 37 -2.80 7.00 -10.81
N ASP A 38 -2.48 5.97 -11.59
CA ASP A 38 -1.31 5.12 -11.35
C ASP A 38 0.02 5.89 -11.51
N LYS A 39 0.03 7.02 -12.24
CA LYS A 39 1.22 7.89 -12.37
C LYS A 39 1.53 8.64 -11.07
N VAL A 40 0.54 8.77 -10.20
CA VAL A 40 0.60 9.64 -9.01
C VAL A 40 0.45 8.82 -7.72
N ILE A 41 -0.31 7.73 -7.78
CA ILE A 41 -0.56 6.80 -6.67
C ILE A 41 -0.05 5.43 -7.11
N HIS A 42 1.09 5.02 -6.57
CA HIS A 42 1.64 3.68 -6.72
C HIS A 42 2.36 3.28 -5.45
N ALA A 43 2.52 1.97 -5.26
CA ALA A 43 3.39 1.40 -4.25
C ALA A 43 4.52 0.65 -4.96
N GLU A 44 5.76 0.98 -4.63
CA GLU A 44 6.95 0.38 -5.23
C GLU A 44 7.75 -0.38 -4.18
N ILE A 45 8.42 -1.44 -4.63
CA ILE A 45 9.47 -2.09 -3.85
C ILE A 45 10.77 -1.35 -4.21
N PRO A 46 11.49 -0.77 -3.23
CA PRO A 46 12.74 -0.05 -3.48
C PRO A 46 13.75 -0.93 -4.23
N ASP A 47 14.57 -0.35 -5.10
CA ASP A 47 15.58 -1.12 -5.81
C ASP A 47 16.71 -1.54 -4.86
N LYS A 48 17.07 -2.82 -4.91
CA LYS A 48 18.00 -3.43 -3.96
C LYS A 48 19.44 -2.93 -4.14
N ASP A 49 19.83 -2.57 -5.36
CA ASP A 49 21.19 -2.15 -5.66
C ASP A 49 21.41 -0.67 -5.33
N THR A 50 20.36 0.15 -5.44
CA THR A 50 20.41 1.59 -5.18
C THR A 50 20.00 1.98 -3.76
N ASP A 51 19.04 1.28 -3.14
CA ASP A 51 18.62 1.48 -1.75
C ASP A 51 18.37 0.14 -1.02
N PRO A 52 19.45 -0.61 -0.70
CA PRO A 52 19.35 -1.92 -0.05
C PRO A 52 18.69 -1.85 1.33
N VAL A 53 18.88 -0.75 2.07
CA VAL A 53 18.35 -0.60 3.44
C VAL A 53 16.83 -0.46 3.38
N LEU A 54 16.30 0.42 2.53
CA LEU A 54 14.87 0.59 2.40
C LEU A 54 14.23 -0.66 1.78
N HIS A 55 14.87 -1.28 0.79
CA HIS A 55 14.43 -2.55 0.22
C HIS A 55 14.25 -3.61 1.31
N ASP A 56 15.24 -3.82 2.18
CA ASP A 56 15.18 -4.82 3.25
C ASP A 56 14.08 -4.51 4.28
N ILE A 57 13.88 -3.23 4.62
CA ILE A 57 12.80 -2.81 5.52
C ILE A 57 11.43 -3.09 4.89
N VAL A 58 11.22 -2.70 3.63
CA VAL A 58 9.95 -2.92 2.91
C VAL A 58 9.68 -4.41 2.75
N GLN A 59 10.68 -5.18 2.33
CA GLN A 59 10.55 -6.63 2.16
C GLN A 59 10.19 -7.33 3.47
N SER A 60 10.80 -6.92 4.59
CA SER A 60 10.61 -7.58 5.88
C SER A 60 9.29 -7.22 6.56
N ASN A 61 8.77 -6.01 6.31
CA ASN A 61 7.66 -5.46 7.11
C ASN A 61 6.37 -5.21 6.30
N MET A 62 6.48 -4.96 4.99
CA MET A 62 5.36 -4.51 4.15
C MET A 62 4.90 -5.56 3.14
N ILE A 63 5.71 -6.60 2.89
CA ILE A 63 5.34 -7.71 2.00
C ILE A 63 4.70 -8.83 2.80
N HIS A 64 3.58 -9.35 2.28
CA HIS A 64 2.95 -10.53 2.88
C HIS A 64 3.89 -11.74 2.75
N GLY A 65 4.33 -12.27 3.90
CA GLY A 65 5.19 -13.44 3.94
C GLY A 65 4.51 -14.71 3.37
N PRO A 66 5.28 -15.78 3.13
CA PRO A 66 4.74 -17.04 2.65
C PRO A 66 3.58 -17.53 3.52
N CYS A 67 2.51 -18.02 2.89
CA CYS A 67 1.39 -18.66 3.57
C CYS A 67 0.77 -19.74 2.67
N GLY A 68 -0.30 -20.37 3.13
CA GLY A 68 -0.95 -21.44 2.37
C GLY A 68 -0.06 -22.68 2.30
N PRO A 69 0.07 -23.32 1.12
CA PRO A 69 0.91 -24.50 0.94
C PRO A 69 2.40 -24.25 1.27
N LEU A 70 2.87 -23.01 1.13
CA LEU A 70 4.28 -22.65 1.40
C LEU A 70 4.55 -22.52 2.90
N ASN A 71 3.55 -22.13 3.70
CA ASN A 71 3.68 -22.04 5.15
C ASN A 71 2.29 -22.08 5.82
N TRP A 72 1.87 -23.27 6.23
CA TRP A 72 0.59 -23.49 6.91
C TRP A 72 0.57 -22.95 8.35
N ARG A 73 1.74 -22.66 8.94
CA ARG A 73 1.88 -22.12 10.30
C ARG A 73 1.81 -20.60 10.36
N SER A 74 1.70 -19.92 9.22
CA SER A 74 1.62 -18.47 9.18
C SER A 74 0.39 -17.96 9.97
N PRO A 75 0.51 -16.88 10.77
CA PRO A 75 -0.59 -16.37 11.61
C PRO A 75 -1.87 -16.00 10.86
N CYS A 76 -1.77 -15.77 9.55
CA CYS A 76 -2.91 -15.46 8.70
C CYS A 76 -3.74 -16.70 8.31
N MET A 77 -3.23 -17.91 8.53
CA MET A 77 -3.90 -19.15 8.16
C MET A 77 -5.03 -19.47 9.14
N VAL A 78 -6.25 -19.57 8.61
CA VAL A 78 -7.48 -19.89 9.34
C VAL A 78 -8.25 -20.92 8.50
N ASP A 79 -8.62 -22.06 9.08
CA ASP A 79 -9.35 -23.14 8.41
C ASP A 79 -8.72 -23.58 7.08
N GLY A 80 -7.38 -23.67 7.06
CA GLY A 80 -6.61 -24.07 5.87
C GLY A 80 -6.52 -23.01 4.77
N LYS A 81 -7.05 -21.79 4.97
CA LYS A 81 -7.02 -20.69 4.00
C LYS A 81 -6.39 -19.44 4.61
N CYS A 82 -5.77 -18.62 3.77
CA CYS A 82 -5.28 -17.32 4.22
C CYS A 82 -6.48 -16.38 4.46
N SER A 83 -6.69 -15.93 5.70
CA SER A 83 -7.74 -14.98 6.09
C SER A 83 -7.64 -13.63 5.35
N LYS A 84 -6.45 -13.29 4.83
CA LYS A 84 -6.20 -12.08 4.03
C LYS A 84 -6.36 -12.29 2.52
N LYS A 85 -6.76 -13.50 2.11
CA LYS A 85 -7.03 -13.91 0.72
C LYS A 85 -5.80 -13.90 -0.20
N TYR A 86 -4.61 -14.21 0.34
CA TYR A 86 -3.40 -14.37 -0.48
C TYR A 86 -3.26 -15.80 -1.04
N PRO A 87 -2.61 -15.95 -2.23
CA PRO A 87 -2.18 -14.89 -3.12
C PRO A 87 -3.39 -14.21 -3.80
N ARG A 88 -3.35 -12.89 -3.92
CA ARG A 88 -4.37 -12.13 -4.66
C ARG A 88 -4.07 -12.17 -6.15
N PRO A 89 -5.09 -12.23 -7.02
CA PRO A 89 -4.87 -12.08 -8.46
C PRO A 89 -4.22 -10.72 -8.74
N LEU A 90 -3.24 -10.72 -9.64
CA LEU A 90 -2.60 -9.48 -10.09
C LEU A 90 -3.62 -8.66 -10.89
N LEU A 91 -3.81 -7.41 -10.50
CA LEU A 91 -4.59 -6.43 -11.25
C LEU A 91 -3.61 -5.53 -12.01
N LYS A 92 -3.91 -5.24 -13.28
CA LYS A 92 -3.04 -4.39 -14.11
C LYS A 92 -3.17 -2.91 -13.80
N GLU A 93 -4.33 -2.49 -13.31
CA GLU A 93 -4.71 -1.10 -13.11
C GLU A 93 -5.46 -0.97 -11.78
N THR A 94 -5.36 0.20 -11.17
CA THR A 94 -6.13 0.52 -9.97
C THR A 94 -7.64 0.53 -10.26
N GLN A 95 -8.42 -0.19 -9.44
CA GLN A 95 -9.89 -0.17 -9.52
C GLN A 95 -10.44 0.75 -8.44
N THR A 96 -11.25 1.74 -8.84
CA THR A 96 -12.01 2.58 -7.92
C THR A 96 -13.31 1.88 -7.52
N GLY A 97 -13.69 1.96 -6.25
CA GLY A 97 -15.03 1.57 -5.81
C GLY A 97 -16.08 2.58 -6.27
N GLU A 98 -17.37 2.26 -6.09
CA GLU A 98 -18.47 3.21 -6.35
C GLU A 98 -18.42 4.43 -5.41
N ASP A 99 -17.70 4.32 -4.29
CA ASP A 99 -17.76 5.27 -3.18
C ASP A 99 -16.62 6.31 -3.20
N GLY A 100 -15.69 6.23 -4.15
CA GLY A 100 -14.49 7.09 -4.21
C GLY A 100 -13.46 6.72 -3.16
#